data_AF-A0A384IR52-F1
#
_entry.id   AF-A0A384IR52-F1
#
_cell.length_a   1.000
_cell.length_b   1.000
_cell.length_c   1.000
_cell.angle_alpha   90.00
_cell.angle_beta   90.00
_cell.angle_gamma   90.00
#
_symmetry.space_group_name_H-M   'P 1'
#
loop_
_entity.id
_entity.type
_entity.pdbx_description
1 polymer ?
#
loop_
_entity_poly.entity_id
_entity_poly.type
_entity_poly.pdbx_seq_one_letter_code
_entity_poly.pdbx_strand_id
1 'polypeptide(L)'
;MHPRKTFTAALLSTALAAGALAATVGIGSAQAADAPASASASASASASAGNVRIAYYDQWSVYGNAFYPKHLDTRGIAGQLDIINYSFGNIHPTNLTCFEANKAAGDDNNPNAGDGAGDSYADYQKSFSAADSVDGVADKWDQPIVGVFNQFKELKAKYPHLKINISLGGWTYSKYFSDAAKTDASRKKLVSSCIDQYIKGNLPVEGGYGGPGTAAGIFDGIDIDWEYPASAGGHLGNHYAPEDKQNFTLLLAEFRKQLDEYGAANGGKKYLLTAAFGAGQDKIANIETDKIGQYLDYANIMTYDMHGAWDSAGPTYHQSPLYSGSNDPSNPVAPGTEKYSIDNAVDSWIDGKPAYGIAGGFPAKKLTLGYELYYRGWKGVPEGGTHGLAQSATGGSGARPLSQQAGIAHYKELGGIVDNPATTYWDDEAKASYFYKDGEFFTGLDKKSIQARADYAKQRGLGGAMMYSLLGLDENITLLKQINAAIGGSTTEPTTPPTTEPSTPPTTEPSTPPTTEPSTPPATGCGSTPAYVAGTVYNSGNEVSYNGHKYKAQWWTQNETPGSTGEWGVWKDLGAC
;
A
#
# COMPACT_ATOMS: atom_id res chain seq x y z
N MET A 1 -26.74 36.93 16.69
CA MET A 1 -27.65 37.82 15.92
C MET A 1 -27.04 39.23 15.86
N HIS A 2 -27.45 40.04 14.88
CA HIS A 2 -26.89 41.37 14.53
C HIS A 2 -25.49 41.34 13.84
N PRO A 3 -25.24 42.22 12.84
CA PRO A 3 -25.45 41.76 11.46
C PRO A 3 -24.33 42.06 10.44
N ARG A 4 -24.48 41.48 9.24
CA ARG A 4 -23.64 41.70 8.05
C ARG A 4 -23.66 43.15 7.56
N LYS A 5 -22.55 43.61 7.00
CA LYS A 5 -22.49 44.79 6.10
C LYS A 5 -22.07 44.35 4.69
N THR A 6 -22.90 44.66 3.71
CA THR A 6 -22.56 44.68 2.28
C THR A 6 -22.21 46.12 1.89
N PHE A 7 -21.19 46.33 1.08
CA PHE A 7 -21.08 47.57 0.29
C PHE A 7 -20.58 47.31 -1.13
N THR A 8 -21.08 48.16 -2.01
CA THR A 8 -21.11 48.09 -3.48
C THR A 8 -19.77 48.32 -4.17
N ALA A 9 -19.64 47.76 -5.36
CA ALA A 9 -18.62 48.16 -6.33
C ALA A 9 -18.98 49.48 -7.04
N ALA A 10 -17.97 50.20 -7.52
CA ALA A 10 -18.11 51.28 -8.49
C ALA A 10 -16.94 51.24 -9.49
N LEU A 11 -17.26 51.23 -10.79
CA LEU A 11 -16.26 51.44 -11.85
C LEU A 11 -15.90 52.92 -11.96
N LEU A 12 -14.66 53.20 -12.35
CA LEU A 12 -14.33 54.43 -13.07
C LEU A 12 -13.13 54.19 -13.99
N SER A 13 -13.28 54.62 -15.24
CA SER A 13 -12.36 54.40 -16.35
C SER A 13 -11.78 55.73 -16.84
N THR A 14 -10.47 55.77 -17.09
CA THR A 14 -9.84 56.80 -17.92
C THR A 14 -8.74 56.17 -18.79
N ALA A 15 -8.58 56.69 -20.00
CA ALA A 15 -7.69 56.16 -21.03
C ALA A 15 -6.71 57.25 -21.50
N LEU A 16 -5.61 56.82 -22.16
CA LEU A 16 -4.76 57.46 -23.19
C LEU A 16 -3.33 56.85 -23.08
N ALA A 17 -2.49 56.71 -24.11
CA ALA A 17 -2.66 56.55 -25.56
C ALA A 17 -1.28 56.27 -26.21
N ALA A 18 -1.31 55.90 -27.51
CA ALA A 18 -0.24 55.98 -28.53
C ALA A 18 0.77 54.82 -28.69
N GLY A 19 1.06 54.51 -29.96
CA GLY A 19 2.12 53.56 -30.37
C GLY A 19 1.76 52.68 -31.58
N ALA A 20 1.52 53.26 -32.76
CA ALA A 20 1.27 52.49 -33.99
C ALA A 20 2.56 52.24 -34.79
N LEU A 21 2.72 51.03 -35.33
CA LEU A 21 3.59 50.76 -36.48
C LEU A 21 2.92 49.74 -37.40
N ALA A 22 2.97 49.95 -38.71
CA ALA A 22 2.30 49.11 -39.70
C ALA A 22 3.29 48.25 -40.50
N ALA A 23 2.88 47.05 -40.90
CA ALA A 23 3.53 46.25 -41.93
C ALA A 23 2.47 45.46 -42.71
N THR A 24 2.63 45.39 -44.03
CA THR A 24 1.60 44.92 -44.99
C THR A 24 1.99 43.63 -45.69
N VAL A 25 1.24 42.54 -45.46
CA VAL A 25 1.00 41.38 -46.35
C VAL A 25 -0.36 40.79 -45.92
N GLY A 26 -1.28 40.30 -46.77
CA GLY A 26 -1.38 40.27 -48.24
C GLY A 26 -2.65 39.48 -48.62
N ILE A 27 -3.27 39.75 -49.78
CA ILE A 27 -4.56 39.10 -50.15
C ILE A 27 -4.31 37.93 -51.12
N GLY A 28 -4.74 36.73 -50.73
CA GLY A 28 -4.76 35.53 -51.57
C GLY A 28 -6.05 34.74 -51.37
N SER A 29 -6.83 34.58 -52.44
CA SER A 29 -8.15 33.95 -52.42
C SER A 29 -8.07 32.43 -52.31
N ALA A 30 -8.82 31.81 -51.39
CA ALA A 30 -8.98 30.36 -51.32
C ALA A 30 -10.32 29.92 -51.94
N GLN A 31 -10.26 29.06 -52.96
CA GLN A 31 -11.43 28.36 -53.49
C GLN A 31 -11.71 27.10 -52.66
N ALA A 32 -12.99 26.71 -52.59
CA ALA A 32 -13.42 25.46 -51.98
C ALA A 32 -13.41 24.31 -53.00
N ALA A 33 -13.01 23.11 -52.54
CA ALA A 33 -13.33 21.84 -53.20
C ALA A 33 -13.31 20.69 -52.16
N ASP A 34 -14.45 20.01 -52.06
CA ASP A 34 -14.73 18.63 -51.64
C ASP A 34 -14.01 17.94 -50.46
N ALA A 35 -14.83 17.44 -49.55
CA ALA A 35 -14.47 16.45 -48.54
C ALA A 35 -14.68 15.02 -49.07
N PRO A 36 -13.93 14.02 -48.54
CA PRO A 36 -14.40 12.65 -48.48
C PRO A 36 -14.61 12.15 -47.03
N ALA A 37 -15.39 11.08 -46.92
CA ALA A 37 -16.01 10.58 -45.70
C ALA A 37 -15.07 9.91 -44.68
N SER A 38 -15.49 9.99 -43.41
CA SER A 38 -15.51 8.92 -42.40
C SER A 38 -14.38 7.87 -42.43
N ALA A 39 -13.35 8.07 -41.62
CA ALA A 39 -12.49 6.99 -41.14
C ALA A 39 -13.01 6.47 -39.79
N SER A 40 -13.24 5.16 -39.71
CA SER A 40 -13.68 4.44 -38.51
C SER A 40 -12.70 4.59 -37.34
N ALA A 41 -13.22 4.59 -36.11
CA ALA A 41 -12.43 4.57 -34.89
C ALA A 41 -11.42 3.40 -34.91
N SER A 42 -10.13 3.73 -35.01
CA SER A 42 -9.04 2.80 -34.74
C SER A 42 -9.06 2.45 -33.25
N ALA A 43 -9.16 1.16 -32.93
CA ALA A 43 -9.05 0.68 -31.56
C ALA A 43 -7.79 1.26 -30.89
N SER A 44 -7.94 1.73 -29.65
CA SER A 44 -6.81 2.18 -28.85
C SER A 44 -5.80 1.03 -28.70
N ALA A 45 -4.57 1.26 -29.15
CA ALA A 45 -3.48 0.35 -28.83
C ALA A 45 -3.35 0.28 -27.31
N SER A 46 -3.57 -0.89 -26.72
CA SER A 46 -3.42 -1.11 -25.28
C SER A 46 -2.01 -0.66 -24.87
N ALA A 47 -1.95 0.38 -24.05
CA ALA A 47 -0.68 0.81 -23.46
C ALA A 47 -0.25 -0.31 -22.51
N SER A 48 0.87 -0.97 -22.81
CA SER A 48 1.43 -2.00 -21.93
C SER A 48 1.66 -1.38 -20.56
N ALA A 49 0.87 -1.83 -19.58
CA ALA A 49 1.04 -1.42 -18.19
C ALA A 49 2.45 -1.77 -17.70
N GLY A 50 2.96 -0.94 -16.80
CA GLY A 50 4.16 -1.24 -16.04
C GLY A 50 3.89 -2.27 -14.96
N ASN A 51 4.96 -2.87 -14.46
CA ASN A 51 4.93 -3.92 -13.45
C ASN A 51 5.83 -3.60 -12.24
N VAL A 52 6.10 -2.32 -11.97
CA VAL A 52 6.95 -1.93 -10.83
C VAL A 52 6.32 -2.38 -9.51
N ARG A 53 7.15 -2.88 -8.61
CA ARG A 53 6.76 -3.35 -7.27
C ARG A 53 7.51 -2.57 -6.21
N ILE A 54 6.79 -1.63 -5.61
CA ILE A 54 7.28 -0.73 -4.57
C ILE A 54 6.66 -1.17 -3.24
N ALA A 55 7.42 -1.23 -2.15
CA ALA A 55 6.86 -1.55 -0.85
C ALA A 55 7.52 -0.76 0.28
N TYR A 56 6.74 -0.39 1.29
CA TYR A 56 7.24 0.25 2.50
C TYR A 56 7.82 -0.78 3.48
N TYR A 57 9.02 -0.48 3.99
CA TYR A 57 9.61 -1.15 5.13
C TYR A 57 9.79 -0.13 6.25
N ASP A 58 9.10 -0.35 7.36
CA ASP A 58 9.06 0.63 8.44
C ASP A 58 10.25 0.49 9.40
N GLN A 59 10.80 1.61 9.83
CA GLN A 59 11.89 1.75 10.79
C GLN A 59 11.61 0.97 12.09
N TRP A 60 10.38 1.05 12.61
CA TRP A 60 9.96 0.36 13.83
C TRP A 60 9.71 -1.15 13.66
N SER A 61 9.84 -1.71 12.45
CA SER A 61 9.66 -3.15 12.18
C SER A 61 10.52 -4.05 13.07
N VAL A 62 11.69 -3.55 13.48
CA VAL A 62 12.73 -4.27 14.21
C VAL A 62 12.49 -4.41 15.72
N TYR A 63 11.37 -3.90 16.25
CA TYR A 63 11.05 -3.98 17.68
C TYR A 63 10.07 -5.11 18.01
N GLY A 64 8.88 -4.80 18.56
CA GLY A 64 7.89 -5.81 18.98
C GLY A 64 7.39 -6.71 17.85
N ASN A 65 7.56 -6.29 16.60
CA ASN A 65 7.26 -7.09 15.41
C ASN A 65 8.38 -8.08 15.01
N ALA A 66 9.61 -7.88 15.50
CA ALA A 66 10.82 -8.65 15.16
C ALA A 66 11.05 -8.85 13.64
N PHE A 67 10.48 -7.98 12.79
CA PHE A 67 10.59 -8.07 11.34
C PHE A 67 11.87 -7.36 10.90
N TYR A 68 12.98 -8.10 10.95
CA TYR A 68 14.31 -7.64 10.53
C TYR A 68 14.53 -7.68 9.01
N PRO A 69 15.51 -6.93 8.46
CA PRO A 69 15.82 -6.96 7.03
C PRO A 69 16.24 -8.34 6.51
N LYS A 70 16.73 -9.23 7.39
CA LYS A 70 16.95 -10.65 7.10
C LYS A 70 15.71 -11.33 6.52
N HIS A 71 14.51 -10.99 6.99
CA HIS A 71 13.27 -11.57 6.48
C HIS A 71 12.97 -11.14 5.03
N LEU A 72 13.56 -10.03 4.56
CA LEU A 72 13.46 -9.63 3.16
C LEU A 72 14.17 -10.64 2.24
N ASP A 73 15.32 -11.15 2.68
CA ASP A 73 16.06 -12.25 2.03
C ASP A 73 15.37 -13.60 2.28
N THR A 74 15.24 -14.02 3.54
CA THR A 74 14.87 -15.41 3.90
C THR A 74 13.41 -15.77 3.58
N ARG A 75 12.49 -14.80 3.50
CA ARG A 75 11.11 -15.03 3.01
C ARG A 75 10.97 -14.81 1.50
N GLY A 76 12.04 -14.42 0.81
CA GLY A 76 12.06 -14.18 -0.63
C GLY A 76 11.32 -12.90 -1.08
N ILE A 77 11.22 -11.89 -0.22
CA ILE A 77 10.57 -10.60 -0.51
C ILE A 77 11.45 -9.75 -1.42
N ALA A 78 12.74 -9.61 -1.10
CA ALA A 78 13.69 -8.75 -1.79
C ALA A 78 13.85 -9.13 -3.27
N GLY A 79 13.86 -10.43 -3.59
CA GLY A 79 13.90 -10.93 -4.98
C GLY A 79 12.59 -10.77 -5.76
N GLN A 80 11.55 -10.20 -5.17
CA GLN A 80 10.26 -9.92 -5.81
C GLN A 80 9.94 -8.41 -5.90
N LEU A 81 10.75 -7.53 -5.31
CA LEU A 81 10.53 -6.08 -5.31
C LEU A 81 11.53 -5.36 -6.23
N ASP A 82 11.12 -4.24 -6.78
CA ASP A 82 12.01 -3.33 -7.51
C ASP A 82 12.54 -2.22 -6.60
N ILE A 83 11.67 -1.70 -5.72
CA ILE A 83 11.96 -0.56 -4.83
C ILE A 83 11.42 -0.85 -3.42
N ILE A 84 12.25 -0.62 -2.40
CA ILE A 84 11.81 -0.43 -1.01
C ILE A 84 11.79 1.06 -0.70
N ASN A 85 10.68 1.55 -0.18
CA ASN A 85 10.63 2.85 0.50
C ASN A 85 10.89 2.60 1.99
N TYR A 86 11.96 3.16 2.54
CA TYR A 86 12.25 3.07 3.97
C TYR A 86 11.55 4.20 4.72
N SER A 87 10.59 3.85 5.58
CA SER A 87 9.72 4.76 6.34
C SER A 87 10.26 4.96 7.77
N PHE A 88 10.65 6.15 8.24
CA PHE A 88 10.67 7.45 7.56
C PHE A 88 11.81 8.35 8.07
N GLY A 89 12.34 9.19 7.18
CA GLY A 89 13.12 10.38 7.54
C GLY A 89 12.20 11.58 7.83
N ASN A 90 12.67 12.54 8.64
CA ASN A 90 11.87 13.67 9.12
C ASN A 90 12.53 15.04 8.79
N ILE A 91 11.75 16.13 8.86
CA ILE A 91 12.20 17.52 8.69
C ILE A 91 12.37 18.18 10.06
N HIS A 92 13.55 18.73 10.33
CA HIS A 92 13.89 19.32 11.61
C HIS A 92 13.03 20.58 11.89
N PRO A 93 12.30 20.67 13.02
CA PRO A 93 11.30 21.70 13.30
C PRO A 93 11.71 23.17 13.06
N THR A 94 12.94 23.53 13.42
CA THR A 94 13.47 24.90 13.27
C THR A 94 14.48 25.05 12.14
N ASN A 95 15.31 24.04 11.87
CA ASN A 95 16.35 24.11 10.84
C ASN A 95 15.81 23.87 9.43
N LEU A 96 14.66 23.19 9.28
CA LEU A 96 14.05 22.84 7.99
C LEU A 96 15.01 22.06 7.07
N THR A 97 15.69 21.09 7.66
CA THR A 97 16.61 20.14 7.02
C THR A 97 16.18 18.71 7.32
N CYS A 98 16.62 17.75 6.52
CA CYS A 98 16.70 16.38 7.02
C CYS A 98 17.61 16.35 8.27
N PHE A 99 17.32 15.41 9.18
CA PHE A 99 18.09 15.18 10.41
C PHE A 99 17.94 13.72 10.84
N GLU A 100 18.80 13.30 11.77
CA GLU A 100 18.63 12.07 12.55
C GLU A 100 18.29 12.45 14.00
N ALA A 101 17.56 11.59 14.69
CA ALA A 101 17.34 11.66 16.14
C ALA A 101 16.89 10.30 16.66
N ASN A 102 17.07 10.04 17.96
CA ASN A 102 16.46 8.91 18.66
C ASN A 102 15.36 9.42 19.60
N LYS A 103 14.15 9.59 19.05
CA LYS A 103 12.97 10.10 19.76
C LYS A 103 11.70 9.57 19.08
N ALA A 104 10.98 8.69 19.78
CA ALA A 104 9.69 8.20 19.32
C ALA A 104 8.68 9.32 19.02
N ALA A 105 7.82 9.09 18.03
CA ALA A 105 6.65 9.92 17.78
C ALA A 105 5.67 9.86 18.97
N GLY A 106 4.93 10.96 19.19
CA GLY A 106 3.77 10.98 20.08
C GLY A 106 2.55 10.26 19.47
N ASP A 107 1.44 10.23 20.21
CA ASP A 107 0.17 9.69 19.69
C ASP A 107 -0.51 10.64 18.69
N ASP A 108 -1.39 10.11 17.83
CA ASP A 108 -2.07 10.86 16.76
C ASP A 108 -2.98 12.02 17.25
N ASN A 109 -3.29 12.13 18.54
CA ASN A 109 -4.06 13.24 19.10
C ASN A 109 -3.16 14.39 19.61
N ASN A 110 -1.84 14.26 19.48
CA ASN A 110 -0.87 15.26 19.90
C ASN A 110 -0.42 16.11 18.68
N PRO A 111 -0.72 17.43 18.64
CA PRO A 111 -0.32 18.30 17.53
C PRO A 111 1.20 18.46 17.31
N ASN A 112 2.01 17.90 18.21
CA ASN A 112 3.48 17.92 18.19
C ASN A 112 4.08 16.50 18.18
N ALA A 113 3.31 15.47 17.79
CA ALA A 113 3.74 14.08 17.81
C ALA A 113 5.04 13.84 17.03
N GLY A 114 5.19 14.44 15.83
CA GLY A 114 6.37 14.31 14.99
C GLY A 114 7.52 15.29 15.28
N ASP A 115 7.37 16.22 16.23
CA ASP A 115 8.31 17.34 16.41
C ASP A 115 9.70 16.87 16.84
N GLY A 116 10.66 16.83 15.92
CA GLY A 116 12.01 16.35 16.20
C GLY A 116 12.10 14.85 16.49
N ALA A 117 11.09 14.09 16.05
CA ALA A 117 11.03 12.63 16.18
C ALA A 117 11.82 11.93 15.06
N GLY A 118 12.27 10.70 15.34
CA GLY A 118 13.10 9.87 14.47
C GLY A 118 13.62 8.67 15.27
N ASP A 119 14.22 7.69 14.61
CA ASP A 119 14.81 6.53 15.29
C ASP A 119 16.16 6.12 14.66
N SER A 120 17.14 6.98 14.88
CA SER A 120 18.55 6.75 14.58
C SER A 120 19.12 5.49 15.28
N TYR A 121 18.42 4.95 16.30
CA TYR A 121 18.81 3.69 16.92
C TYR A 121 18.48 2.49 16.03
N ALA A 122 17.24 2.36 15.56
CA ALA A 122 16.88 1.36 14.55
C ALA A 122 17.74 1.50 13.29
N ASP A 123 17.92 2.73 12.81
CA ASP A 123 18.59 3.03 11.54
C ASP A 123 20.04 2.60 11.54
N TYR A 124 20.86 3.04 12.52
CA TYR A 124 22.31 2.84 12.46
C TYR A 124 23.05 2.57 13.78
N GLN A 125 22.36 2.36 14.91
CA GLN A 125 23.02 2.07 16.21
C GLN A 125 22.62 0.72 16.83
N LYS A 126 21.51 0.11 16.41
CA LYS A 126 21.08 -1.22 16.86
C LYS A 126 21.90 -2.30 16.18
N SER A 127 22.80 -2.95 16.91
CA SER A 127 23.51 -4.14 16.41
C SER A 127 22.56 -5.33 16.15
N PHE A 128 22.92 -6.15 15.17
CA PHE A 128 22.28 -7.41 14.82
C PHE A 128 23.17 -8.60 15.16
N SER A 129 22.58 -9.66 15.69
CA SER A 129 23.28 -10.93 15.89
C SER A 129 23.43 -11.68 14.56
N ALA A 130 24.32 -12.66 14.49
CA ALA A 130 24.40 -13.58 13.35
C ALA A 130 23.07 -14.31 13.04
N ALA A 131 22.20 -14.46 14.05
CA ALA A 131 20.87 -15.04 13.85
C ALA A 131 19.90 -14.05 13.18
N ASP A 132 20.09 -12.74 13.36
CA ASP A 132 19.17 -11.68 12.91
C ASP A 132 19.68 -10.90 11.68
N SER A 133 20.96 -11.02 11.35
CA SER A 133 21.57 -10.34 10.20
C SER A 133 21.28 -11.02 8.86
N VAL A 134 21.37 -10.23 7.79
CA VAL A 134 21.11 -10.64 6.41
C VAL A 134 22.21 -11.57 5.92
N ASP A 135 23.49 -11.26 6.15
CA ASP A 135 24.61 -12.09 5.72
C ASP A 135 24.92 -13.30 6.63
N GLY A 136 24.35 -13.32 7.85
CA GLY A 136 24.57 -14.36 8.85
C GLY A 136 25.81 -14.15 9.73
N VAL A 137 26.43 -12.97 9.67
CA VAL A 137 27.55 -12.52 10.50
C VAL A 137 27.02 -11.50 11.52
N ALA A 138 27.50 -11.55 12.77
CA ALA A 138 27.12 -10.56 13.78
C ALA A 138 27.79 -9.21 13.50
N ASP A 139 27.05 -8.11 13.69
CA ASP A 139 27.60 -6.75 13.68
C ASP A 139 28.74 -6.63 14.70
N LYS A 140 29.79 -5.90 14.33
CA LYS A 140 30.93 -5.59 15.19
C LYS A 140 30.75 -4.23 15.85
N TRP A 141 31.36 -4.04 17.02
CA TRP A 141 31.32 -2.78 17.76
C TRP A 141 32.16 -1.66 17.12
N ASP A 142 33.15 -2.02 16.27
CA ASP A 142 34.12 -1.11 15.66
C ASP A 142 33.82 -0.78 14.19
N GLN A 143 32.74 -1.31 13.63
CA GLN A 143 32.33 -0.98 12.26
C GLN A 143 31.62 0.39 12.24
N PRO A 144 31.76 1.19 11.17
CA PRO A 144 31.29 2.59 11.16
C PRO A 144 29.77 2.76 11.14
N ILE A 145 29.01 1.69 10.89
CA ILE A 145 27.55 1.72 10.82
C ILE A 145 26.98 0.33 11.15
N VAL A 146 25.97 0.25 12.02
CA VAL A 146 25.19 -0.98 12.29
C VAL A 146 23.74 -0.74 11.86
N GLY A 147 22.74 -1.29 12.55
CA GLY A 147 21.33 -0.95 12.32
C GLY A 147 20.77 -1.47 11.00
N VAL A 148 19.53 -1.07 10.70
CA VAL A 148 18.86 -1.40 9.43
C VAL A 148 19.68 -0.92 8.22
N PHE A 149 20.42 0.19 8.35
CA PHE A 149 21.27 0.73 7.30
C PHE A 149 22.44 -0.20 6.94
N ASN A 150 23.13 -0.82 7.93
CA ASN A 150 24.13 -1.85 7.60
C ASN A 150 23.47 -3.07 6.94
N GLN A 151 22.35 -3.53 7.51
CA GLN A 151 21.61 -4.69 7.00
C GLN A 151 21.08 -4.48 5.56
N PHE A 152 20.77 -3.24 5.16
CA PHE A 152 20.45 -2.90 3.78
C PHE A 152 21.68 -2.92 2.85
N LYS A 153 22.90 -2.67 3.31
CA LYS A 153 24.11 -2.90 2.49
C LYS A 153 24.28 -4.38 2.18
N GLU A 154 24.14 -5.23 3.19
CA GLU A 154 24.18 -6.70 3.04
C GLU A 154 23.08 -7.18 2.09
N LEU A 155 21.86 -6.65 2.22
CA LEU A 155 20.74 -7.00 1.34
C LEU A 155 21.01 -6.58 -0.12
N LYS A 156 21.55 -5.38 -0.37
CA LYS A 156 21.89 -4.93 -1.72
C LYS A 156 23.07 -5.70 -2.34
N ALA A 157 23.97 -6.24 -1.52
CA ALA A 157 25.01 -7.15 -2.00
C ALA A 157 24.43 -8.48 -2.52
N LYS A 158 23.36 -8.99 -1.89
CA LYS A 158 22.59 -10.15 -2.38
C LYS A 158 21.67 -9.80 -3.56
N TYR A 159 21.05 -8.63 -3.54
CA TYR A 159 20.01 -8.20 -4.49
C TYR A 159 20.39 -6.87 -5.19
N PRO A 160 21.37 -6.86 -6.12
CA PRO A 160 21.87 -5.63 -6.75
C PRO A 160 20.85 -4.94 -7.67
N HIS A 161 19.77 -5.62 -8.06
CA HIS A 161 18.66 -5.01 -8.79
C HIS A 161 17.80 -4.11 -7.89
N LEU A 162 17.59 -4.52 -6.63
CA LEU A 162 16.73 -3.84 -5.66
C LEU A 162 17.22 -2.41 -5.44
N LYS A 163 16.27 -1.47 -5.38
CA LYS A 163 16.50 -0.06 -5.05
C LYS A 163 15.92 0.23 -3.68
N ILE A 164 16.57 1.12 -2.93
CA ILE A 164 16.07 1.56 -1.62
C ILE A 164 16.00 3.08 -1.62
N ASN A 165 14.81 3.63 -1.45
CA ASN A 165 14.60 5.07 -1.25
C ASN A 165 14.45 5.33 0.26
N ILE A 166 14.93 6.49 0.73
CA ILE A 166 14.47 7.04 2.01
C ILE A 166 13.14 7.73 1.74
N SER A 167 12.08 7.38 2.48
CA SER A 167 10.81 8.12 2.43
C SER A 167 10.81 9.20 3.50
N LEU A 168 10.56 10.44 3.09
CA LEU A 168 10.51 11.60 3.98
C LEU A 168 9.05 11.91 4.30
N GLY A 169 8.71 11.97 5.59
CA GLY A 169 7.36 12.28 6.04
C GLY A 169 6.55 11.06 6.47
N GLY A 170 5.45 10.80 5.77
CA GLY A 170 4.32 10.03 6.26
C GLY A 170 3.47 10.84 7.23
N TRP A 171 2.37 10.24 7.69
CA TRP A 171 1.31 10.84 8.50
C TRP A 171 1.83 11.83 9.56
N THR A 172 2.62 11.33 10.51
CA THR A 172 3.03 12.06 11.72
C THR A 172 4.22 13.01 11.50
N TYR A 173 5.08 12.80 10.49
CA TYR A 173 6.28 13.61 10.25
C TYR A 173 6.09 14.68 9.15
N SER A 174 4.89 14.76 8.56
CA SER A 174 4.59 15.71 7.48
C SER A 174 4.51 17.20 7.89
N LYS A 175 4.57 17.51 9.19
CA LYS A 175 4.23 18.84 9.74
C LYS A 175 5.02 20.02 9.15
N TYR A 176 6.31 19.86 8.90
CA TYR A 176 7.21 20.96 8.53
C TYR A 176 7.49 21.08 7.02
N PHE A 177 6.79 20.30 6.18
CA PHE A 177 6.94 20.43 4.72
C PHE A 177 6.51 21.81 4.21
N SER A 178 5.40 22.38 4.69
CA SER A 178 4.95 23.70 4.22
C SER A 178 6.00 24.79 4.47
N ASP A 179 6.63 24.81 5.65
CA ASP A 179 7.71 25.76 5.97
C ASP A 179 8.94 25.55 5.09
N ALA A 180 9.36 24.29 4.91
CA ALA A 180 10.54 23.97 4.11
C ALA A 180 10.31 24.24 2.62
N ALA A 181 9.11 23.97 2.10
CA ALA A 181 8.73 24.19 0.71
C ALA A 181 8.53 25.68 0.36
N LYS A 182 8.25 26.54 1.36
CA LYS A 182 7.77 27.92 1.20
C LYS A 182 8.61 28.85 0.32
N THR A 183 9.93 28.72 0.34
CA THR A 183 10.84 29.65 -0.35
C THR A 183 11.90 28.90 -1.14
N ASP A 184 12.47 29.56 -2.15
CA ASP A 184 13.60 29.02 -2.93
C ASP A 184 14.79 28.63 -2.03
N ALA A 185 15.13 29.49 -1.06
CA ALA A 185 16.22 29.25 -0.11
C ALA A 185 15.92 28.08 0.83
N SER A 186 14.70 27.97 1.37
CA SER A 186 14.32 26.87 2.26
C SER A 186 14.24 25.53 1.52
N ARG A 187 13.72 25.50 0.28
CA ARG A 187 13.73 24.29 -0.57
C ARG A 187 15.14 23.81 -0.85
N LYS A 188 16.03 24.70 -1.30
CA LYS A 188 17.45 24.38 -1.53
C LYS A 188 18.12 23.85 -0.27
N LYS A 189 17.84 24.44 0.89
CA LYS A 189 18.36 24.01 2.19
C LYS A 189 17.87 22.60 2.57
N LEU A 190 16.57 22.33 2.46
CA LEU A 190 16.02 20.99 2.71
C LEU A 190 16.65 19.97 1.77
N VAL A 191 16.52 20.16 0.45
CA VAL A 191 16.98 19.21 -0.57
C VAL A 191 18.46 18.89 -0.42
N SER A 192 19.32 19.91 -0.27
CA SER A 192 20.76 19.70 -0.13
C SER A 192 21.12 18.95 1.15
N SER A 193 20.42 19.20 2.26
CA SER A 193 20.63 18.44 3.51
C SER A 193 20.22 16.96 3.40
N CYS A 194 19.11 16.67 2.74
CA CYS A 194 18.63 15.30 2.55
C CYS A 194 19.53 14.50 1.60
N ILE A 195 20.06 15.14 0.56
CA ILE A 195 21.06 14.54 -0.33
C ILE A 195 22.39 14.33 0.41
N ASP A 196 22.80 15.25 1.29
CA ASP A 196 24.03 15.08 2.09
C ASP A 196 23.91 13.90 3.08
N GLN A 197 22.82 13.84 3.86
CA GLN A 197 22.60 12.81 4.87
C GLN A 197 22.41 11.42 4.24
N TYR A 198 21.46 11.27 3.32
CA TYR A 198 21.04 9.94 2.83
C TYR A 198 21.74 9.51 1.53
N ILE A 199 21.94 10.41 0.57
CA ILE A 199 22.49 10.05 -0.75
C ILE A 199 24.02 10.00 -0.74
N LYS A 200 24.69 11.01 -0.16
CA LYS A 200 26.13 10.96 0.12
C LYS A 200 26.45 10.12 1.35
N GLY A 201 25.47 9.88 2.23
CA GLY A 201 25.60 9.02 3.40
C GLY A 201 26.31 9.67 4.59
N ASN A 202 26.29 10.99 4.71
CA ASN A 202 26.90 11.74 5.81
C ASN A 202 25.97 11.75 7.04
N LEU A 203 25.92 10.64 7.77
CA LEU A 203 25.14 10.58 9.00
C LEU A 203 25.80 11.37 10.13
N PRO A 204 25.03 11.95 11.06
CA PRO A 204 25.53 12.34 12.38
C PRO A 204 26.25 11.20 13.09
N VAL A 205 27.16 11.53 14.01
CA VAL A 205 27.82 10.51 14.85
C VAL A 205 27.02 10.35 16.15
N GLU A 206 26.32 9.24 16.27
CA GLU A 206 25.48 8.89 17.43
C GLU A 206 25.77 7.46 17.89
N GLY A 207 25.78 7.22 19.20
CA GLY A 207 26.06 5.89 19.77
C GLY A 207 27.46 5.31 19.50
N GLY A 208 28.34 6.05 18.82
CA GLY A 208 29.63 5.57 18.30
C GLY A 208 29.62 5.21 16.81
N TYR A 209 28.47 5.30 16.14
CA TYR A 209 28.25 4.96 14.73
C TYR A 209 27.91 6.21 13.91
N GLY A 210 27.98 6.09 12.58
CA GLY A 210 27.73 7.18 11.65
C GLY A 210 28.98 7.99 11.29
N GLY A 211 28.79 9.16 10.68
CA GLY A 211 29.86 10.01 10.14
C GLY A 211 29.91 10.05 8.61
N PRO A 212 30.90 10.75 8.02
CA PRO A 212 30.97 11.03 6.59
C PRO A 212 31.00 9.77 5.71
N GLY A 213 30.12 9.71 4.70
CA GLY A 213 30.04 8.60 3.75
C GLY A 213 29.62 7.24 4.33
N THR A 214 29.27 7.15 5.61
CA THR A 214 28.99 5.86 6.26
C THR A 214 27.74 5.16 5.74
N ALA A 215 26.72 5.91 5.30
CA ALA A 215 25.54 5.37 4.62
C ALA A 215 25.63 5.39 3.07
N ALA A 216 26.78 5.76 2.48
CA ALA A 216 26.91 5.93 1.05
C ALA A 216 26.57 4.64 0.29
N GLY A 217 25.75 4.77 -0.76
CA GLY A 217 25.34 3.64 -1.61
C GLY A 217 24.19 2.79 -1.07
N ILE A 218 23.71 3.02 0.17
CA ILE A 218 22.47 2.39 0.67
C ILE A 218 21.29 2.90 -0.15
N PHE A 219 21.11 4.21 -0.22
CA PHE A 219 19.97 4.82 -0.87
C PHE A 219 20.20 5.05 -2.37
N ASP A 220 19.18 4.75 -3.18
CA ASP A 220 19.12 4.94 -4.62
C ASP A 220 18.19 6.07 -5.02
N GLY A 221 17.54 6.73 -4.07
CA GLY A 221 16.63 7.83 -4.31
C GLY A 221 15.99 8.36 -3.04
N ILE A 222 15.07 9.29 -3.24
CA ILE A 222 14.25 9.90 -2.20
C ILE A 222 12.79 9.73 -2.60
N ASP A 223 11.97 9.33 -1.63
CA ASP A 223 10.53 9.31 -1.71
C ASP A 223 9.97 10.44 -0.83
N ILE A 224 8.97 11.18 -1.31
CA ILE A 224 8.34 12.27 -0.55
C ILE A 224 6.91 11.90 -0.19
N ASP A 225 6.62 11.72 1.09
CA ASP A 225 5.31 11.41 1.62
C ASP A 225 4.81 12.58 2.46
N TRP A 226 4.35 13.64 1.79
CA TRP A 226 3.76 14.81 2.44
C TRP A 226 2.25 14.64 2.53
N GLU A 227 1.75 14.49 3.76
CA GLU A 227 0.34 14.36 4.10
C GLU A 227 -0.22 15.62 4.81
N TYR A 228 -0.77 16.63 4.12
CA TYR A 228 -0.82 16.83 2.67
C TYR A 228 -0.64 18.31 2.31
N PRO A 229 -0.09 18.63 1.12
CA PRO A 229 0.01 20.00 0.62
C PRO A 229 -1.33 20.76 0.70
N ALA A 230 -1.30 21.98 1.22
CA ALA A 230 -2.44 22.91 1.30
C ALA A 230 -3.71 22.36 1.99
N SER A 231 -3.60 21.27 2.76
CA SER A 231 -4.77 20.60 3.36
C SER A 231 -4.67 20.51 4.87
N ALA A 232 -5.80 20.76 5.54
CA ALA A 232 -5.99 20.45 6.95
C ALA A 232 -6.30 18.96 7.20
N GLY A 233 -6.44 18.14 6.14
CA GLY A 233 -6.80 16.71 6.21
C GLY A 233 -5.61 15.75 6.35
N GLY A 234 -4.50 16.22 6.92
CA GLY A 234 -3.36 15.41 7.38
C GLY A 234 -3.37 15.22 8.90
N HIS A 235 -2.25 14.77 9.47
CA HIS A 235 -2.09 14.63 10.91
C HIS A 235 -2.30 15.97 11.65
N LEU A 236 -2.80 15.88 12.90
CA LEU A 236 -3.10 17.04 13.73
C LEU A 236 -1.87 17.93 13.92
N GLY A 237 -2.03 19.25 13.74
CA GLY A 237 -0.95 20.22 13.91
C GLY A 237 0.02 20.31 12.73
N ASN A 238 -0.19 19.58 11.63
CA ASN A 238 0.58 19.78 10.40
C ASN A 238 0.42 21.23 9.90
N HIS A 239 1.51 21.86 9.46
CA HIS A 239 1.44 23.19 8.87
C HIS A 239 1.05 23.07 7.39
N TYR A 240 0.16 23.95 6.95
CA TYR A 240 -0.31 24.00 5.57
C TYR A 240 -0.60 25.45 5.15
N ALA A 241 -0.44 25.74 3.86
CA ALA A 241 -0.73 27.02 3.24
C ALA A 241 -1.27 26.82 1.81
N PRO A 242 -2.15 27.68 1.28
CA PRO A 242 -2.66 27.56 -0.10
C PRO A 242 -1.55 27.51 -1.16
N GLU A 243 -0.43 28.19 -0.91
CA GLU A 243 0.75 28.21 -1.78
C GLU A 243 1.51 26.87 -1.84
N ASP A 244 1.21 25.92 -0.94
CA ASP A 244 1.82 24.58 -0.95
C ASP A 244 1.59 23.85 -2.28
N LYS A 245 0.47 24.12 -2.97
CA LYS A 245 0.18 23.55 -4.30
C LYS A 245 1.32 23.82 -5.30
N GLN A 246 1.79 25.06 -5.39
CA GLN A 246 2.92 25.44 -6.24
C GLN A 246 4.27 25.14 -5.58
N ASN A 247 4.39 25.34 -4.26
CA ASN A 247 5.64 25.10 -3.54
C ASN A 247 6.05 23.63 -3.56
N PHE A 248 5.10 22.69 -3.58
CA PHE A 248 5.42 21.26 -3.73
C PHE A 248 5.93 20.93 -5.12
N THR A 249 5.33 21.45 -6.19
CA THR A 249 5.87 21.35 -7.56
C THR A 249 7.32 21.87 -7.63
N LEU A 250 7.58 23.01 -6.99
CA LEU A 250 8.92 23.61 -6.93
C LEU A 250 9.90 22.81 -6.04
N LEU A 251 9.42 22.12 -5.01
CA LEU A 251 10.23 21.23 -4.17
C LEU A 251 10.63 19.96 -4.92
N LEU A 252 9.70 19.34 -5.65
CA LEU A 252 9.98 18.19 -6.52
C LEU A 252 10.96 18.56 -7.65
N ALA A 253 10.82 19.76 -8.22
CA ALA A 253 11.77 20.27 -9.21
C ALA A 253 13.20 20.44 -8.65
N GLU A 254 13.34 20.99 -7.43
CA GLU A 254 14.65 21.17 -6.79
C GLU A 254 15.27 19.82 -6.38
N PHE A 255 14.48 18.87 -5.86
CA PHE A 255 14.93 17.49 -5.62
C PHE A 255 15.45 16.84 -6.90
N ARG A 256 14.66 16.84 -7.98
CA ARG A 256 15.05 16.24 -9.27
C ARG A 256 16.36 16.82 -9.76
N LYS A 257 16.47 18.15 -9.76
CA LYS A 257 17.66 18.88 -10.18
C LYS A 257 18.90 18.47 -9.39
N GLN A 258 18.89 18.55 -8.06
CA GLN A 258 20.08 18.23 -7.27
C GLN A 258 20.45 16.74 -7.30
N LEU A 259 19.45 15.85 -7.40
CA LEU A 259 19.68 14.41 -7.61
C LEU A 259 20.34 14.12 -8.97
N ASP A 260 19.95 14.84 -10.03
CA ASP A 260 20.56 14.70 -11.37
C ASP A 260 21.95 15.33 -11.44
N GLU A 261 22.17 16.50 -10.81
CA GLU A 261 23.49 17.13 -10.68
C GLU A 261 24.47 16.22 -9.92
N TYR A 262 24.04 15.64 -8.79
CA TYR A 262 24.84 14.69 -8.03
C TYR A 262 25.07 13.39 -8.82
N GLY A 263 24.04 12.85 -9.47
CA GLY A 263 24.12 11.66 -10.31
C GLY A 263 25.12 11.82 -11.47
N ALA A 264 25.06 12.93 -12.20
CA ALA A 264 25.99 13.25 -13.28
C ALA A 264 27.44 13.37 -12.78
N ALA A 265 27.66 14.00 -11.62
CA ALA A 265 28.98 14.11 -11.00
C ALA A 265 29.54 12.76 -10.47
N ASN A 266 28.67 11.77 -10.19
CA ASN A 266 29.04 10.50 -9.57
C ASN A 266 28.73 9.31 -10.51
N GLY A 267 29.38 9.33 -11.68
CA GLY A 267 29.36 8.20 -12.62
C GLY A 267 28.09 8.08 -13.47
N GLY A 268 27.26 9.12 -13.54
CA GLY A 268 26.02 9.12 -14.31
C GLY A 268 24.88 8.30 -13.69
N LYS A 269 24.96 7.98 -12.40
CA LYS A 269 23.91 7.23 -11.70
C LYS A 269 22.63 8.07 -11.64
N LYS A 270 21.54 7.59 -12.24
CA LYS A 270 20.21 8.15 -11.99
C LYS A 270 19.73 7.75 -10.60
N TYR A 271 19.45 8.74 -9.75
CA TYR A 271 18.75 8.54 -8.48
C TYR A 271 17.25 8.68 -8.67
N LEU A 272 16.47 7.85 -7.99
CA LEU A 272 15.01 7.88 -8.05
C LEU A 272 14.47 9.10 -7.30
N LEU A 273 13.39 9.69 -7.82
CA LEU A 273 12.51 10.58 -7.07
C LEU A 273 11.09 10.05 -7.15
N THR A 274 10.55 9.57 -6.05
CA THR A 274 9.15 9.14 -5.94
C THR A 274 8.41 10.02 -4.94
N ALA A 275 7.08 9.92 -4.92
CA ALA A 275 6.28 10.58 -3.89
C ALA A 275 4.98 9.81 -3.67
N ALA A 276 4.53 9.77 -2.42
CA ALA A 276 3.22 9.26 -2.05
C ALA A 276 2.18 10.39 -2.07
N PHE A 277 0.94 10.04 -2.43
CA PHE A 277 -0.15 11.00 -2.54
C PHE A 277 -1.47 10.40 -2.07
N GLY A 278 -2.30 11.23 -1.44
CA GLY A 278 -3.68 10.86 -1.10
C GLY A 278 -4.54 10.58 -2.34
N ALA A 279 -5.48 9.65 -2.21
CA ALA A 279 -6.39 9.25 -3.28
C ALA A 279 -7.66 10.13 -3.40
N GLY A 280 -7.96 10.96 -2.40
CA GLY A 280 -9.16 11.80 -2.38
C GLY A 280 -9.07 13.02 -3.30
N GLN A 281 -10.16 13.34 -4.02
CA GLN A 281 -10.21 14.49 -4.94
C GLN A 281 -9.94 15.83 -4.23
N ASP A 282 -10.33 15.97 -2.97
CA ASP A 282 -10.01 17.10 -2.08
C ASP A 282 -8.50 17.29 -1.87
N LYS A 283 -7.74 16.18 -1.75
CA LYS A 283 -6.28 16.19 -1.60
C LYS A 283 -5.60 16.38 -2.96
N ILE A 284 -6.09 15.73 -4.02
CA ILE A 284 -5.54 15.84 -5.38
C ILE A 284 -5.77 17.24 -5.98
N ALA A 285 -6.85 17.94 -5.62
CA ALA A 285 -7.09 19.33 -5.99
C ALA A 285 -5.97 20.29 -5.54
N ASN A 286 -5.19 19.92 -4.53
CA ASN A 286 -4.04 20.68 -4.06
C ASN A 286 -2.72 20.34 -4.78
N ILE A 287 -2.74 19.50 -5.82
CA ILE A 287 -1.56 19.10 -6.59
C ILE A 287 -1.64 19.64 -8.03
N GLU A 288 -0.50 19.99 -8.62
CA GLU A 288 -0.38 20.30 -10.06
C GLU A 288 -0.07 19.02 -10.85
N THR A 289 -1.07 18.15 -10.95
CA THR A 289 -1.01 16.80 -11.56
C THR A 289 -0.42 16.82 -12.98
N ASP A 290 -0.71 17.89 -13.73
CA ASP A 290 -0.27 18.16 -15.10
C ASP A 290 1.23 18.53 -15.22
N LYS A 291 1.86 18.94 -14.11
CA LYS A 291 3.24 19.45 -14.08
C LYS A 291 4.23 18.50 -13.42
N ILE A 292 3.85 17.84 -12.33
CA ILE A 292 4.82 17.12 -11.49
C ILE A 292 5.32 15.79 -12.10
N GLY A 293 4.59 15.22 -13.06
CA GLY A 293 4.96 13.95 -13.72
C GLY A 293 6.26 13.98 -14.52
N GLN A 294 6.85 15.16 -14.76
CA GLN A 294 8.19 15.30 -15.35
C GLN A 294 9.33 15.06 -14.35
N TYR A 295 9.10 15.34 -13.05
CA TYR A 295 10.12 15.23 -12.00
C TYR A 295 10.15 13.84 -11.36
N LEU A 296 8.98 13.23 -11.18
CA LEU A 296 8.86 11.93 -10.53
C LEU A 296 9.23 10.77 -11.47
N ASP A 297 9.85 9.74 -10.91
CA ASP A 297 9.93 8.41 -11.51
C ASP A 297 8.60 7.68 -11.37
N TYR A 298 8.02 7.69 -10.15
CA TYR A 298 6.70 7.15 -9.84
C TYR A 298 5.93 8.06 -8.87
N ALA A 299 4.60 8.10 -9.01
CA ALA A 299 3.68 8.63 -8.01
C ALA A 299 2.91 7.47 -7.39
N ASN A 300 3.04 7.32 -6.08
CA ASN A 300 2.50 6.22 -5.28
C ASN A 300 1.16 6.64 -4.68
N ILE A 301 0.05 6.27 -5.32
CA ILE A 301 -1.25 6.73 -4.85
C ILE A 301 -1.73 5.82 -3.72
N MET A 302 -1.98 6.39 -2.55
CA MET A 302 -2.47 5.72 -1.36
C MET A 302 -3.96 5.40 -1.53
N THR A 303 -4.27 4.45 -2.41
CA THR A 303 -5.62 4.03 -2.79
C THR A 303 -6.23 3.05 -1.77
N TYR A 304 -6.11 3.41 -0.50
CA TYR A 304 -6.64 2.78 0.70
C TYR A 304 -7.05 3.90 1.68
N ASP A 305 -7.41 3.57 2.92
CA ASP A 305 -7.82 4.55 3.94
C ASP A 305 -9.01 5.45 3.56
N MET A 306 -9.91 4.95 2.71
CA MET A 306 -11.13 5.65 2.32
C MET A 306 -12.23 5.54 3.38
N HIS A 307 -12.20 4.49 4.22
CA HIS A 307 -13.06 4.28 5.39
C HIS A 307 -12.29 3.64 6.54
N GLY A 308 -12.61 4.01 7.78
CA GLY A 308 -11.93 3.49 8.95
C GLY A 308 -12.59 3.85 10.27
N ALA A 309 -12.05 3.28 11.36
CA ALA A 309 -12.61 3.39 12.70
C ALA A 309 -12.55 4.80 13.35
N TRP A 310 -12.09 5.83 12.63
CA TRP A 310 -12.36 7.23 12.99
C TRP A 310 -13.89 7.47 13.02
N ASP A 311 -14.62 6.88 12.07
CA ASP A 311 -16.07 6.72 12.12
C ASP A 311 -16.42 5.53 13.03
N SER A 312 -16.15 5.71 14.32
CA SER A 312 -16.20 4.63 15.32
C SER A 312 -17.60 4.01 15.51
N ALA A 313 -18.67 4.79 15.26
CA ALA A 313 -20.06 4.32 15.26
C ALA A 313 -20.48 3.66 13.93
N GLY A 314 -19.55 3.55 12.96
CA GLY A 314 -19.85 3.23 11.58
C GLY A 314 -20.49 4.40 10.81
N PRO A 315 -21.06 4.15 9.62
CA PRO A 315 -21.24 2.83 9.03
C PRO A 315 -19.92 2.16 8.61
N THR A 316 -19.85 0.84 8.81
CA THR A 316 -18.78 -0.01 8.29
C THR A 316 -18.77 0.00 6.77
N TYR A 317 -17.63 0.24 6.14
CA TYR A 317 -17.52 0.15 4.68
C TYR A 317 -16.09 -0.14 4.23
N HIS A 318 -15.88 -0.26 2.93
CA HIS A 318 -14.60 -0.68 2.34
C HIS A 318 -13.52 0.38 2.51
N GLN A 319 -12.32 0.01 2.94
CA GLN A 319 -11.22 0.98 3.04
C GLN A 319 -10.58 1.33 1.68
N SER A 320 -10.82 0.53 0.66
CA SER A 320 -10.16 0.59 -0.64
C SER A 320 -11.08 0.18 -1.82
N PRO A 321 -12.32 0.72 -1.89
CA PRO A 321 -13.30 0.36 -2.91
C PRO A 321 -12.80 0.73 -4.31
N LEU A 322 -12.79 -0.22 -5.24
CA LEU A 322 -12.35 0.02 -6.61
C LEU A 322 -13.26 1.05 -7.29
N TYR A 323 -14.57 0.90 -7.11
CA TYR A 323 -15.61 1.81 -7.56
C TYR A 323 -16.53 2.22 -6.41
N SER A 324 -17.18 3.38 -6.52
CA SER A 324 -18.18 3.82 -5.54
C SER A 324 -19.56 3.25 -5.91
N GLY A 325 -20.00 2.21 -5.18
CA GLY A 325 -21.31 1.57 -5.39
C GLY A 325 -22.50 2.46 -4.98
N SER A 326 -23.70 2.06 -5.41
CA SER A 326 -24.97 2.69 -5.03
C SER A 326 -25.24 2.66 -3.52
N ASN A 327 -24.75 1.62 -2.85
CA ASN A 327 -24.87 1.39 -1.41
C ASN A 327 -23.70 1.99 -0.59
N ASP A 328 -22.78 2.71 -1.23
CA ASP A 328 -21.70 3.43 -0.54
C ASP A 328 -22.30 4.45 0.45
N PRO A 329 -22.03 4.34 1.76
CA PRO A 329 -22.63 5.22 2.75
C PRO A 329 -21.90 6.57 2.89
N SER A 330 -20.79 6.79 2.17
CA SER A 330 -20.01 8.03 2.26
C SER A 330 -20.82 9.26 1.85
N ASN A 331 -20.49 10.37 2.48
CA ASN A 331 -20.79 11.68 1.92
C ASN A 331 -19.95 11.89 0.64
N PRO A 332 -20.52 12.48 -0.42
CA PRO A 332 -19.75 12.94 -1.57
C PRO A 332 -18.63 13.92 -1.19
N VAL A 333 -17.52 13.84 -1.90
CA VAL A 333 -16.39 14.75 -1.78
C VAL A 333 -16.80 16.10 -2.37
N ALA A 334 -16.76 17.15 -1.57
CA ALA A 334 -17.05 18.51 -2.02
C ALA A 334 -15.94 19.03 -2.97
N PRO A 335 -16.26 19.90 -3.95
CA PRO A 335 -17.59 20.47 -4.24
C PRO A 335 -18.42 19.62 -5.21
N GLY A 336 -17.95 18.44 -5.64
CA GLY A 336 -18.64 17.56 -6.57
C GLY A 336 -19.63 16.60 -5.90
N THR A 337 -19.96 15.53 -6.64
CA THR A 337 -20.92 14.49 -6.22
C THR A 337 -20.31 13.08 -6.19
N GLU A 338 -19.03 12.96 -6.48
CA GLU A 338 -18.30 11.68 -6.45
C GLU A 338 -17.83 11.35 -5.03
N LYS A 339 -17.49 10.09 -4.79
CA LYS A 339 -16.99 9.59 -3.49
C LYS A 339 -15.55 9.09 -3.65
N TYR A 340 -14.88 8.77 -2.55
CA TYR A 340 -13.57 8.12 -2.63
C TYR A 340 -13.72 6.71 -3.22
N SER A 341 -12.93 6.44 -4.25
CA SER A 341 -12.70 5.12 -4.83
C SER A 341 -11.40 5.15 -5.61
N ILE A 342 -10.83 3.97 -5.87
CA ILE A 342 -9.60 3.84 -6.67
C ILE A 342 -9.80 4.38 -8.08
N ASP A 343 -10.97 4.16 -8.68
CA ASP A 343 -11.33 4.68 -10.00
C ASP A 343 -11.35 6.21 -10.03
N ASN A 344 -12.06 6.85 -9.10
CA ASN A 344 -12.10 8.32 -9.01
C ASN A 344 -10.72 8.94 -8.70
N ALA A 345 -9.87 8.26 -7.94
CA ALA A 345 -8.50 8.69 -7.69
C ALA A 345 -7.68 8.68 -9.00
N VAL A 346 -7.70 7.56 -9.73
CA VAL A 346 -6.94 7.41 -10.98
C VAL A 346 -7.45 8.35 -12.08
N ASP A 347 -8.76 8.50 -12.23
CA ASP A 347 -9.38 9.52 -13.09
C ASP A 347 -8.85 10.92 -12.77
N SER A 348 -8.84 11.30 -11.49
CA SER A 348 -8.36 12.62 -11.05
C SER A 348 -6.91 12.87 -11.46
N TRP A 349 -6.05 11.84 -11.36
CA TRP A 349 -4.65 11.94 -11.74
C TRP A 349 -4.43 12.00 -13.26
N ILE A 350 -5.10 11.15 -14.04
CA ILE A 350 -4.83 10.94 -15.46
C ILE A 350 -5.69 11.86 -16.34
N ASP A 351 -7.00 11.82 -16.14
CA ASP A 351 -8.00 12.44 -17.02
C ASP A 351 -8.48 13.80 -16.50
N GLY A 352 -8.37 14.01 -15.18
CA GLY A 352 -8.76 15.21 -14.47
C GLY A 352 -10.25 15.20 -14.08
N LYS A 353 -10.59 16.04 -13.10
CA LYS A 353 -11.98 16.24 -12.66
C LYS A 353 -12.25 17.75 -12.55
N PRO A 354 -12.79 18.41 -13.60
CA PRO A 354 -13.01 19.85 -13.63
C PRO A 354 -13.89 20.38 -12.49
N ALA A 355 -14.85 19.58 -12.00
CA ALA A 355 -15.69 19.92 -10.85
C ALA A 355 -14.87 20.21 -9.57
N TYR A 356 -13.72 19.55 -9.42
CA TYR A 356 -12.80 19.69 -8.28
C TYR A 356 -11.62 20.63 -8.58
N GLY A 357 -11.55 21.22 -9.78
CA GLY A 357 -10.41 22.02 -10.21
C GLY A 357 -9.13 21.20 -10.47
N ILE A 358 -9.27 19.89 -10.69
CA ILE A 358 -8.16 18.97 -10.97
C ILE A 358 -7.90 18.90 -12.46
N ALA A 359 -6.66 19.17 -12.88
CA ALA A 359 -6.27 19.26 -14.28
C ALA A 359 -6.06 17.89 -14.98
N GLY A 360 -5.77 16.84 -14.22
CA GLY A 360 -5.35 15.54 -14.77
C GLY A 360 -3.95 15.62 -15.37
N GLY A 361 -3.70 14.87 -16.45
CA GLY A 361 -2.48 14.95 -17.25
C GLY A 361 -1.28 14.19 -16.68
N PHE A 362 -1.40 13.49 -15.55
CA PHE A 362 -0.29 12.72 -15.01
C PHE A 362 -0.01 11.46 -15.87
N PRO A 363 1.25 11.11 -16.19
CA PRO A 363 1.54 9.95 -17.03
C PRO A 363 1.14 8.62 -16.35
N ALA A 364 0.09 7.97 -16.87
CA ALA A 364 -0.45 6.69 -16.36
C ALA A 364 0.64 5.65 -16.00
N LYS A 365 1.60 5.43 -16.89
CA LYS A 365 2.74 4.51 -16.72
C LYS A 365 3.71 4.84 -15.57
N LYS A 366 3.54 5.98 -14.89
CA LYS A 366 4.26 6.38 -13.67
C LYS A 366 3.38 6.34 -12.41
N LEU A 367 2.07 6.18 -12.56
CA LEU A 367 1.13 6.10 -11.45
C LEU A 367 1.10 4.66 -10.93
N THR A 368 1.31 4.45 -9.63
CA THR A 368 1.17 3.12 -9.01
C THR A 368 -0.05 3.08 -8.10
N LEU A 369 -0.74 1.94 -8.03
CA LEU A 369 -1.84 1.73 -7.10
C LEU A 369 -1.32 1.25 -5.75
N GLY A 370 -1.89 1.78 -4.67
CA GLY A 370 -1.69 1.31 -3.32
C GLY A 370 -2.34 -0.05 -3.08
N TYR A 371 -1.66 -0.89 -2.30
CA TYR A 371 -2.12 -2.18 -1.79
C TYR A 371 -1.84 -2.25 -0.28
N GLU A 372 -2.92 -2.24 0.50
CA GLU A 372 -2.92 -2.29 1.95
C GLU A 372 -2.66 -3.71 2.48
N LEU A 373 -1.62 -3.86 3.28
CA LEU A 373 -1.23 -5.13 3.91
C LEU A 373 -1.77 -5.23 5.36
N TYR A 374 -2.76 -4.40 5.67
CA TYR A 374 -3.49 -4.29 6.93
C TYR A 374 -4.97 -4.05 6.64
N TYR A 375 -5.79 -4.27 7.67
CA TYR A 375 -7.24 -4.24 7.61
C TYR A 375 -7.76 -3.17 8.57
N ARG A 376 -8.73 -2.40 8.11
CA ARG A 376 -9.54 -1.54 8.97
C ARG A 376 -10.73 -2.32 9.48
N GLY A 377 -11.11 -2.12 10.74
CA GLY A 377 -12.13 -2.95 11.37
C GLY A 377 -12.91 -2.28 12.49
N TRP A 378 -14.08 -2.86 12.77
CA TRP A 378 -15.07 -2.41 13.76
C TRP A 378 -15.60 -3.59 14.56
N LYS A 379 -16.17 -3.31 15.74
CA LYS A 379 -16.77 -4.32 16.65
C LYS A 379 -18.19 -3.98 17.07
N GLY A 380 -18.93 -5.00 17.50
CA GLY A 380 -20.35 -4.88 17.83
C GLY A 380 -21.18 -4.53 16.60
N VAL A 381 -20.74 -4.99 15.43
CA VAL A 381 -21.38 -4.78 14.14
C VAL A 381 -22.46 -5.86 14.00
N PRO A 382 -23.74 -5.51 13.74
CA PRO A 382 -24.77 -6.50 13.48
C PRO A 382 -24.54 -7.13 12.09
N GLU A 383 -24.99 -8.38 11.92
CA GLU A 383 -24.86 -9.07 10.63
C GLU A 383 -25.68 -8.36 9.52
N GLY A 384 -26.88 -7.89 9.85
CA GLY A 384 -27.63 -6.91 9.03
C GLY A 384 -28.14 -7.39 7.67
N GLY A 385 -28.06 -8.70 7.37
CA GLY A 385 -28.36 -9.28 6.06
C GLY A 385 -27.29 -9.03 4.99
N THR A 386 -26.19 -8.36 5.37
CA THR A 386 -25.07 -7.98 4.49
C THR A 386 -23.73 -8.34 5.11
N HIS A 387 -23.71 -9.28 6.06
CA HIS A 387 -22.52 -9.69 6.81
C HIS A 387 -21.71 -8.49 7.33
N GLY A 388 -22.40 -7.55 7.98
CA GLY A 388 -21.79 -6.37 8.58
C GLY A 388 -21.40 -5.25 7.61
N LEU A 389 -21.66 -5.33 6.31
CA LEU A 389 -21.39 -4.23 5.36
C LEU A 389 -22.45 -3.13 5.44
N ALA A 390 -22.02 -1.86 5.49
CA ALA A 390 -22.86 -0.66 5.64
C ALA A 390 -23.71 -0.64 6.93
N GLN A 391 -23.22 -1.28 7.99
CA GLN A 391 -23.90 -1.43 9.29
C GLN A 391 -23.32 -0.49 10.34
N SER A 392 -24.08 -0.20 11.40
CA SER A 392 -23.56 0.54 12.55
C SER A 392 -22.55 -0.28 13.36
N ALA A 393 -21.72 0.40 14.15
CA ALA A 393 -20.71 -0.21 15.01
C ALA A 393 -20.74 0.38 16.43
N THR A 394 -20.06 -0.29 17.35
CA THR A 394 -19.86 0.19 18.75
C THR A 394 -18.45 0.73 19.01
N GLY A 395 -17.62 0.77 17.98
CA GLY A 395 -16.22 1.22 18.02
C GLY A 395 -15.38 0.49 16.97
N GLY A 396 -14.12 0.91 16.84
CA GLY A 396 -13.10 0.14 16.13
C GLY A 396 -12.91 -1.26 16.75
N SER A 397 -12.44 -2.20 15.93
CA SER A 397 -12.08 -3.56 16.36
C SER A 397 -11.03 -3.54 17.48
N GLY A 398 -10.93 -4.64 18.23
CA GLY A 398 -9.94 -4.74 19.30
C GLY A 398 -8.50 -4.63 18.76
N ALA A 399 -7.66 -3.80 19.39
CA ALA A 399 -6.24 -3.72 19.07
C ALA A 399 -5.61 -5.13 19.10
N ARG A 400 -4.81 -5.45 18.09
CA ARG A 400 -4.11 -6.74 17.99
C ARG A 400 -2.68 -6.62 18.56
N PRO A 401 -2.01 -7.73 18.94
CA PRO A 401 -0.75 -7.67 19.70
C PRO A 401 0.42 -6.95 19.01
N LEU A 402 0.43 -6.91 17.67
CA LEU A 402 1.48 -6.35 16.84
C LEU A 402 1.06 -5.04 16.14
N SER A 403 -0.20 -4.89 15.72
CA SER A 403 -0.72 -3.61 15.22
C SER A 403 -0.89 -2.57 16.34
N GLN A 404 -1.23 -3.02 17.55
CA GLN A 404 -1.36 -2.24 18.80
C GLN A 404 -2.36 -1.05 18.77
N GLN A 405 -3.10 -0.88 17.67
CA GLN A 405 -4.07 0.19 17.48
C GLN A 405 -5.49 -0.38 17.30
N ALA A 406 -6.47 0.19 18.00
CA ALA A 406 -7.87 -0.21 17.84
C ALA A 406 -8.38 0.17 16.44
N GLY A 407 -9.14 -0.73 15.81
CA GLY A 407 -9.64 -0.54 14.45
C GLY A 407 -8.64 -0.80 13.32
N ILE A 408 -7.41 -1.25 13.63
CA ILE A 408 -6.39 -1.66 12.65
C ILE A 408 -5.80 -3.01 13.05
N ALA A 409 -5.66 -3.92 12.08
CA ALA A 409 -5.00 -5.21 12.27
C ALA A 409 -4.13 -5.55 11.05
N HIS A 410 -2.94 -6.10 11.25
CA HIS A 410 -2.13 -6.61 10.15
C HIS A 410 -2.74 -7.89 9.57
N TYR A 411 -2.46 -8.20 8.28
CA TYR A 411 -2.90 -9.45 7.66
C TYR A 411 -2.56 -10.69 8.51
N LYS A 412 -1.31 -10.75 8.97
CA LYS A 412 -0.79 -11.83 9.83
C LYS A 412 -1.50 -12.01 11.17
N GLU A 413 -2.31 -11.05 11.61
CA GLU A 413 -3.04 -11.09 12.89
C GLU A 413 -4.50 -11.53 12.75
N LEU A 414 -4.98 -11.76 11.52
CA LEU A 414 -6.37 -12.10 11.22
C LEU A 414 -6.53 -13.53 10.66
N GLY A 415 -5.58 -14.43 10.93
CA GLY A 415 -5.70 -15.86 10.62
C GLY A 415 -6.97 -16.48 11.22
N GLY A 416 -7.63 -17.35 10.47
CA GLY A 416 -8.98 -17.85 10.76
C GLY A 416 -10.12 -16.85 10.49
N ILE A 417 -9.82 -15.70 9.87
CA ILE A 417 -10.79 -14.68 9.42
C ILE A 417 -10.54 -14.31 7.95
N VAL A 418 -9.35 -13.78 7.61
CA VAL A 418 -9.05 -13.27 6.25
C VAL A 418 -8.59 -14.35 5.26
N ASP A 419 -8.26 -15.53 5.77
CA ASP A 419 -7.88 -16.74 5.05
C ASP A 419 -9.01 -17.79 5.00
N ASN A 420 -10.17 -17.50 5.60
CA ASN A 420 -11.27 -18.44 5.78
C ASN A 420 -12.48 -18.06 4.89
N PRO A 421 -12.80 -18.87 3.85
CA PRO A 421 -13.93 -18.59 2.95
C PRO A 421 -15.30 -18.48 3.63
N ALA A 422 -15.49 -19.03 4.83
CA ALA A 422 -16.74 -18.93 5.58
C ALA A 422 -16.95 -17.55 6.24
N THR A 423 -15.91 -16.71 6.28
CA THR A 423 -15.93 -15.36 6.86
C THR A 423 -15.54 -14.28 5.84
N THR A 424 -15.34 -14.65 4.57
CA THR A 424 -14.95 -13.74 3.47
C THR A 424 -16.14 -13.49 2.55
N TYR A 425 -16.40 -12.22 2.26
CA TYR A 425 -17.54 -11.74 1.48
C TYR A 425 -17.08 -10.74 0.42
N TRP A 426 -17.94 -10.51 -0.58
CA TRP A 426 -17.63 -9.72 -1.76
C TRP A 426 -18.73 -8.71 -2.07
N ASP A 427 -18.34 -7.45 -2.23
CA ASP A 427 -19.17 -6.40 -2.82
C ASP A 427 -18.87 -6.31 -4.31
N ASP A 428 -19.85 -6.63 -5.15
CA ASP A 428 -19.67 -6.64 -6.60
C ASP A 428 -19.83 -5.27 -7.26
N GLU A 429 -20.42 -4.28 -6.59
CA GLU A 429 -20.44 -2.90 -7.09
C GLU A 429 -19.09 -2.24 -6.80
N ALA A 430 -18.59 -2.34 -5.56
CA ALA A 430 -17.31 -1.78 -5.16
C ALA A 430 -16.08 -2.59 -5.64
N LYS A 431 -16.29 -3.82 -6.13
CA LYS A 431 -15.26 -4.83 -6.42
C LYS A 431 -14.27 -5.00 -5.25
N ALA A 432 -14.81 -5.06 -4.04
CA ALA A 432 -14.06 -5.03 -2.78
C ALA A 432 -14.42 -6.23 -1.90
N SER A 433 -13.44 -6.66 -1.11
CA SER A 433 -13.57 -7.79 -0.19
C SER A 433 -13.69 -7.28 1.24
N TYR A 434 -14.55 -7.95 2.00
CA TYR A 434 -14.80 -7.66 3.40
C TYR A 434 -15.01 -8.96 4.16
N PHE A 435 -14.85 -8.90 5.47
CA PHE A 435 -14.77 -10.06 6.33
C PHE A 435 -15.60 -9.83 7.57
N TYR A 436 -16.37 -10.82 7.98
CA TYR A 436 -17.25 -10.70 9.14
C TYR A 436 -17.28 -11.98 9.93
N LYS A 437 -17.09 -11.83 11.25
CA LYS A 437 -17.05 -12.95 12.20
C LYS A 437 -17.41 -12.45 13.59
N ASP A 438 -18.36 -13.12 14.24
CA ASP A 438 -18.70 -12.93 15.66
C ASP A 438 -18.94 -11.45 16.09
N GLY A 439 -19.43 -10.62 15.17
CA GLY A 439 -19.70 -9.19 15.41
C GLY A 439 -18.50 -8.25 15.22
N GLU A 440 -17.36 -8.75 14.73
CA GLU A 440 -16.30 -7.91 14.13
C GLU A 440 -16.45 -7.87 12.60
N PHE A 441 -16.28 -6.69 12.02
CA PHE A 441 -16.16 -6.46 10.56
C PHE A 441 -14.74 -5.99 10.25
N PHE A 442 -14.15 -6.50 9.17
CA PHE A 442 -12.89 -6.04 8.62
C PHE A 442 -13.00 -5.81 7.11
N THR A 443 -12.22 -4.87 6.57
CA THR A 443 -12.10 -4.61 5.12
C THR A 443 -10.64 -4.54 4.72
N GLY A 444 -10.30 -5.01 3.53
CA GLY A 444 -8.96 -5.00 2.97
C GLY A 444 -8.81 -6.01 1.84
N LEU A 445 -7.58 -6.44 1.59
CA LEU A 445 -7.28 -7.30 0.45
C LEU A 445 -7.70 -8.76 0.64
N ASP A 446 -8.02 -9.41 -0.46
CA ASP A 446 -7.97 -10.86 -0.64
C ASP A 446 -7.50 -11.15 -2.07
N LYS A 447 -7.38 -12.43 -2.45
CA LYS A 447 -6.99 -12.81 -3.81
C LYS A 447 -7.92 -12.20 -4.88
N LYS A 448 -9.23 -12.07 -4.61
CA LYS A 448 -10.21 -11.56 -5.56
C LYS A 448 -10.12 -10.04 -5.74
N SER A 449 -10.02 -9.25 -4.66
CA SER A 449 -9.86 -7.80 -4.74
C SER A 449 -8.49 -7.41 -5.30
N ILE A 450 -7.43 -8.16 -4.98
CA ILE A 450 -6.11 -8.02 -5.60
C ILE A 450 -6.19 -8.21 -7.12
N GLN A 451 -6.85 -9.27 -7.59
CA GLN A 451 -6.98 -9.55 -9.02
C GLN A 451 -7.78 -8.45 -9.74
N ALA A 452 -8.91 -8.01 -9.17
CA ALA A 452 -9.71 -6.93 -9.72
C ALA A 452 -8.92 -5.62 -9.83
N ARG A 453 -8.16 -5.26 -8.79
CA ARG A 453 -7.29 -4.06 -8.78
C ARG A 453 -6.15 -4.17 -9.80
N ALA A 454 -5.56 -5.35 -9.97
CA ALA A 454 -4.49 -5.58 -10.93
C ALA A 454 -4.98 -5.54 -12.39
N ASP A 455 -6.14 -6.10 -12.70
CA ASP A 455 -6.70 -6.05 -14.06
C ASP A 455 -7.18 -4.65 -14.44
N TYR A 456 -7.77 -3.91 -13.48
CA TYR A 456 -8.05 -2.49 -13.62
C TYR A 456 -6.77 -1.67 -13.89
N ALA A 457 -5.68 -1.92 -13.15
CA ALA A 457 -4.39 -1.25 -13.35
C ALA A 457 -3.83 -1.51 -14.76
N LYS A 458 -3.98 -2.74 -15.28
CA LYS A 458 -3.59 -3.08 -16.66
C LYS A 458 -4.46 -2.35 -17.68
N GLN A 459 -5.78 -2.32 -17.48
CA GLN A 459 -6.73 -1.63 -18.35
C GLN A 459 -6.44 -0.12 -18.45
N ARG A 460 -6.06 0.53 -17.33
CA ARG A 460 -5.69 1.96 -17.29
C ARG A 460 -4.22 2.22 -17.65
N GLY A 461 -3.42 1.21 -17.98
CA GLY A 461 -2.02 1.37 -18.39
C GLY A 461 -1.10 1.92 -17.27
N LEU A 462 -1.40 1.56 -16.02
CA LEU A 462 -0.69 2.08 -14.84
C LEU A 462 0.74 1.54 -14.72
N GLY A 463 1.59 2.20 -13.93
CA GLY A 463 3.01 1.87 -13.78
C GLY A 463 3.32 0.62 -12.95
N GLY A 464 2.40 0.20 -12.08
CA GLY A 464 2.55 -0.97 -11.20
C GLY A 464 1.86 -0.76 -9.85
N ALA A 465 2.49 -1.26 -8.77
CA ALA A 465 1.95 -1.21 -7.42
C ALA A 465 2.92 -0.63 -6.39
N MET A 466 2.34 0.02 -5.39
CA MET A 466 2.94 0.35 -4.12
C MET A 466 2.22 -0.42 -2.99
N MET A 467 2.95 -0.92 -2.00
CA MET A 467 2.42 -1.74 -0.91
C MET A 467 2.75 -1.12 0.45
N TYR A 468 1.73 -0.89 1.28
CA TYR A 468 1.88 -0.37 2.65
C TYR A 468 1.31 -1.34 3.69
N SER A 469 2.09 -1.93 4.59
CA SER A 469 3.56 -2.03 4.58
C SER A 469 3.97 -3.48 4.77
N LEU A 470 5.22 -3.82 4.45
CA LEU A 470 5.73 -5.20 4.53
C LEU A 470 5.60 -5.78 5.94
N LEU A 471 5.54 -4.92 6.97
CA LEU A 471 5.27 -5.28 8.36
C LEU A 471 3.98 -6.10 8.54
N GLY A 472 2.99 -5.89 7.66
CA GLY A 472 1.70 -6.58 7.74
C GLY A 472 1.71 -8.07 7.33
N LEU A 473 2.75 -8.50 6.60
CA LEU A 473 2.81 -9.83 5.97
C LEU A 473 3.00 -10.98 6.97
N ASP A 474 2.40 -12.12 6.63
CA ASP A 474 2.63 -13.41 7.25
C ASP A 474 3.99 -14.03 6.82
N GLU A 475 4.40 -15.11 7.48
CA GLU A 475 5.64 -15.84 7.13
C GLU A 475 5.63 -16.34 5.67
N ASN A 476 4.46 -16.73 5.14
CA ASN A 476 4.33 -17.21 3.77
C ASN A 476 4.25 -16.07 2.74
N ILE A 477 4.28 -14.79 3.16
CA ILE A 477 4.19 -13.58 2.33
C ILE A 477 3.03 -13.64 1.34
N THR A 478 1.86 -14.07 1.83
CA THR A 478 0.72 -14.52 1.04
C THR A 478 0.14 -13.41 0.18
N LEU A 479 -0.13 -12.22 0.74
CA LEU A 479 -0.63 -11.08 -0.03
C LEU A 479 0.40 -10.61 -1.07
N LEU A 480 1.69 -10.52 -0.71
CA LEU A 480 2.76 -10.13 -1.65
C LEU A 480 2.84 -11.07 -2.86
N LYS A 481 2.80 -12.38 -2.64
CA LYS A 481 2.77 -13.38 -3.73
C LYS A 481 1.53 -13.22 -4.62
N GLN A 482 0.37 -12.96 -4.03
CA GLN A 482 -0.88 -12.74 -4.78
C GLN A 482 -0.79 -11.46 -5.63
N ILE A 483 -0.33 -10.34 -5.06
CA ILE A 483 -0.13 -9.05 -5.74
C ILE A 483 0.84 -9.20 -6.91
N ASN A 484 2.00 -9.80 -6.67
CA ASN A 484 3.04 -9.98 -7.69
C ASN A 484 2.61 -10.89 -8.84
N ALA A 485 1.86 -11.96 -8.53
CA ALA A 485 1.27 -12.84 -9.54
C ALA A 485 0.17 -12.12 -10.35
N ALA A 486 -0.72 -11.38 -9.68
CA ALA A 486 -1.81 -10.65 -10.33
C ALA A 486 -1.29 -9.55 -11.27
N ILE A 487 -0.28 -8.79 -10.86
CA ILE A 487 0.34 -7.73 -11.69
C ILE A 487 1.20 -8.33 -12.81
N GLY A 488 1.95 -9.40 -12.52
CA GLY A 488 2.83 -10.06 -13.49
C GLY A 488 2.11 -10.91 -14.55
N GLY A 489 0.88 -11.35 -14.28
CA GLY A 489 0.08 -12.14 -15.22
C GLY A 489 -0.53 -11.30 -16.34
N SER A 490 -0.56 -11.84 -17.56
CA SER A 490 -1.33 -11.28 -18.67
C SER A 490 -2.82 -11.17 -18.28
N THR A 491 -3.52 -10.15 -18.80
CA THR A 491 -4.97 -10.00 -18.62
C THR A 491 -5.71 -11.21 -19.17
N THR A 492 -6.26 -12.05 -18.29
CA THR A 492 -7.34 -12.96 -18.68
C THR A 492 -8.62 -12.13 -18.76
N GLU A 493 -8.93 -11.65 -19.96
CA GLU A 493 -10.22 -11.04 -20.27
C GLU A 493 -11.34 -11.98 -19.79
N PRO A 494 -12.38 -11.49 -19.08
CA PRO A 494 -13.45 -12.34 -18.58
C PRO A 494 -14.23 -12.91 -19.76
N THR A 495 -13.86 -14.13 -20.16
CA THR A 495 -14.51 -14.82 -21.26
C THR A 495 -15.94 -15.10 -20.84
N THR A 496 -16.90 -14.44 -21.50
CA THR A 496 -18.31 -14.75 -21.35
C THR A 496 -18.50 -16.26 -21.53
N PRO A 497 -19.15 -16.97 -20.60
CA PRO A 497 -19.38 -18.41 -20.79
C PRO A 497 -20.05 -18.62 -22.15
N PRO A 498 -19.54 -19.53 -23.00
CA PRO A 498 -20.15 -19.75 -24.30
C PRO A 498 -21.59 -20.23 -24.09
N THR A 499 -22.55 -19.45 -24.59
CA THR A 499 -23.96 -19.82 -24.59
C THR A 499 -24.13 -21.10 -25.40
N THR A 500 -24.12 -22.26 -24.75
CA THR A 500 -24.49 -23.52 -25.38
C THR A 500 -25.99 -23.49 -25.64
N GLU A 501 -26.38 -23.57 -26.91
CA GLU A 501 -27.77 -23.84 -27.28
C GLU A 501 -28.28 -25.12 -26.59
N PRO A 502 -29.56 -25.19 -26.22
CA PRO A 502 -30.12 -26.34 -25.52
C PRO A 502 -30.17 -27.56 -26.45
N SER A 503 -29.17 -28.44 -26.30
CA SER A 503 -29.21 -29.78 -26.89
C SER A 503 -30.32 -30.61 -26.25
N THR A 504 -31.13 -31.28 -27.07
CA THR A 504 -32.20 -32.16 -26.61
C THR A 504 -31.66 -33.38 -25.86
N PRO A 505 -32.30 -33.83 -24.77
CA PRO A 505 -31.83 -34.99 -24.01
C PRO A 505 -32.09 -36.30 -24.78
N PRO A 506 -31.14 -37.25 -24.79
CA PRO A 506 -31.37 -38.56 -25.39
C PRO A 506 -32.25 -39.43 -24.47
N THR A 507 -33.33 -39.97 -25.01
CA THR A 507 -34.18 -40.97 -24.35
C THR A 507 -33.43 -42.28 -24.17
N THR A 508 -33.42 -42.82 -22.95
CA THR A 508 -32.99 -44.19 -22.65
C THR A 508 -34.07 -44.94 -21.87
N GLU A 509 -34.31 -46.20 -22.27
CA GLU A 509 -35.30 -47.09 -21.65
C GLU A 509 -34.84 -47.61 -20.25
N PRO A 510 -35.79 -47.98 -19.37
CA PRO A 510 -35.47 -48.39 -18.01
C PRO A 510 -34.85 -49.79 -17.94
N SER A 511 -33.69 -49.90 -17.28
CA SER A 511 -33.09 -51.18 -16.88
C SER A 511 -33.14 -51.36 -15.36
N THR A 512 -33.43 -52.58 -14.91
CA THR A 512 -33.64 -52.95 -13.50
C THR A 512 -32.36 -52.88 -12.65
N PRO A 513 -32.46 -52.56 -11.35
CA PRO A 513 -31.31 -52.44 -10.47
C PRO A 513 -30.75 -53.82 -10.06
N PRO A 514 -29.41 -54.01 -10.06
CA PRO A 514 -28.79 -55.17 -9.44
C PRO A 514 -28.69 -54.99 -7.91
N THR A 515 -29.14 -55.99 -7.16
CA THR A 515 -28.97 -56.06 -5.70
C THR A 515 -27.52 -56.39 -5.34
N THR A 516 -26.84 -55.52 -4.58
CA THR A 516 -25.58 -55.86 -3.90
C THR A 516 -25.84 -56.06 -2.41
N GLU A 517 -25.57 -57.27 -1.93
CA GLU A 517 -25.57 -57.60 -0.49
C GLU A 517 -24.45 -56.86 0.26
N PRO A 518 -24.58 -56.68 1.59
CA PRO A 518 -23.53 -56.06 2.40
C PRO A 518 -22.32 -57.00 2.53
N SER A 519 -21.14 -56.56 2.12
CA SER A 519 -19.90 -57.28 2.42
C SER A 519 -19.50 -57.09 3.89
N THR A 520 -19.41 -58.22 4.61
CA THR A 520 -19.01 -58.28 6.02
C THR A 520 -17.56 -57.79 6.21
N PRO A 521 -17.24 -57.00 7.26
CA PRO A 521 -15.88 -56.54 7.49
C PRO A 521 -14.97 -57.63 8.12
N PRO A 522 -13.74 -57.81 7.63
CA PRO A 522 -12.63 -58.39 8.40
C PRO A 522 -11.90 -57.24 9.13
N ALA A 523 -12.08 -57.07 10.45
CA ALA A 523 -11.35 -57.77 11.51
C ALA A 523 -10.05 -57.05 11.97
N THR A 524 -10.21 -56.14 12.95
CA THR A 524 -9.31 -55.94 14.11
C THR A 524 -7.79 -56.02 13.87
N GLY A 525 -7.14 -54.92 13.47
CA GLY A 525 -5.67 -54.81 13.42
C GLY A 525 -5.03 -53.98 14.56
N CYS A 526 -5.60 -52.82 14.93
CA CYS A 526 -5.01 -51.91 15.93
C CYS A 526 -5.12 -52.35 17.42
N GLY A 527 -5.58 -53.56 17.73
CA GLY A 527 -5.73 -54.04 19.11
C GLY A 527 -6.69 -53.18 19.93
N SER A 528 -6.34 -52.87 21.18
CA SER A 528 -7.16 -52.06 22.10
C SER A 528 -7.03 -50.54 21.96
N THR A 529 -6.37 -50.05 20.89
CA THR A 529 -6.19 -48.60 20.68
C THR A 529 -7.49 -48.00 20.08
N PRO A 530 -8.12 -47.01 20.73
CA PRO A 530 -9.41 -46.45 20.29
C PRO A 530 -9.28 -45.71 18.95
N ALA A 531 -10.36 -45.63 18.16
CA ALA A 531 -10.37 -44.85 16.93
C ALA A 531 -10.25 -43.33 17.21
N TYR A 532 -9.65 -42.59 16.29
CA TYR A 532 -9.67 -41.13 16.30
C TYR A 532 -11.11 -40.61 16.11
N VAL A 533 -11.51 -39.64 16.94
CA VAL A 533 -12.84 -39.03 16.94
C VAL A 533 -12.69 -37.51 16.89
N ALA A 534 -13.11 -36.91 15.77
CA ALA A 534 -13.18 -35.46 15.64
C ALA A 534 -14.03 -34.83 16.75
N GLY A 535 -13.64 -33.66 17.23
CA GLY A 535 -14.20 -32.98 18.40
C GLY A 535 -13.60 -33.42 19.74
N THR A 536 -12.89 -34.56 19.80
CA THR A 536 -12.24 -35.03 21.04
C THR A 536 -10.92 -34.30 21.28
N VAL A 537 -10.66 -33.91 22.53
CA VAL A 537 -9.38 -33.37 22.98
C VAL A 537 -8.44 -34.53 23.32
N TYR A 538 -7.24 -34.52 22.74
CA TYR A 538 -6.17 -35.46 23.04
C TYR A 538 -4.98 -34.73 23.67
N ASN A 539 -4.42 -35.30 24.72
CA ASN A 539 -3.23 -34.78 25.41
C ASN A 539 -1.99 -35.58 25.01
N SER A 540 -0.80 -35.02 25.29
CA SER A 540 0.48 -35.69 25.07
C SER A 540 0.47 -37.11 25.63
N GLY A 541 0.81 -38.08 24.78
CA GLY A 541 0.84 -39.50 25.11
C GLY A 541 -0.45 -40.28 24.84
N ASN A 542 -1.58 -39.63 24.48
CA ASN A 542 -2.78 -40.35 24.04
C ASN A 542 -2.56 -41.03 22.69
N GLU A 543 -3.11 -42.23 22.52
CA GLU A 543 -2.95 -43.06 21.31
C GLU A 543 -4.30 -43.33 20.65
N VAL A 544 -4.34 -43.21 19.33
CA VAL A 544 -5.53 -43.46 18.49
C VAL A 544 -5.18 -44.32 17.27
N SER A 545 -6.17 -45.03 16.74
CA SER A 545 -6.12 -45.65 15.42
C SER A 545 -6.82 -44.78 14.37
N TYR A 546 -6.17 -44.60 13.22
CA TYR A 546 -6.75 -43.89 12.08
C TYR A 546 -6.17 -44.46 10.78
N ASN A 547 -7.03 -44.68 9.78
CA ASN A 547 -6.65 -45.16 8.44
C ASN A 547 -5.65 -46.34 8.40
N GLY A 548 -5.82 -47.33 9.28
CA GLY A 548 -4.93 -48.50 9.34
C GLY A 548 -3.54 -48.23 9.93
N HIS A 549 -3.40 -47.21 10.79
CA HIS A 549 -2.17 -46.86 11.49
C HIS A 549 -2.46 -46.46 12.95
N LYS A 550 -1.48 -46.66 13.84
CA LYS A 550 -1.49 -46.13 15.21
C LYS A 550 -0.78 -44.79 15.26
N TYR A 551 -1.38 -43.83 15.95
CA TYR A 551 -0.79 -42.51 16.17
C TYR A 551 -0.76 -42.14 17.64
N LYS A 552 0.25 -41.37 18.05
CA LYS A 552 0.42 -40.85 19.40
C LYS A 552 0.50 -39.33 19.39
N ALA A 553 -0.36 -38.68 20.17
CA ALA A 553 -0.35 -37.23 20.33
C ALA A 553 0.96 -36.80 21.02
N GLN A 554 1.70 -35.88 20.40
CA GLN A 554 2.96 -35.37 20.94
C GLN A 554 2.72 -34.25 21.96
N TRP A 555 1.68 -33.45 21.76
CA TRP A 555 1.20 -32.41 22.69
C TRP A 555 -0.34 -32.37 22.69
N TRP A 556 -0.94 -31.34 23.27
CA TRP A 556 -2.39 -31.13 23.27
C TRP A 556 -2.91 -30.87 21.85
N THR A 557 -4.03 -31.49 21.47
CA THR A 557 -4.70 -31.27 20.18
C THR A 557 -6.21 -31.49 20.26
N GLN A 558 -6.93 -30.84 19.35
CA GLN A 558 -8.34 -31.10 19.05
C GLN A 558 -8.55 -30.85 17.54
N ASN A 559 -9.29 -31.74 16.87
CA ASN A 559 -9.61 -31.68 15.43
C ASN A 559 -8.46 -31.83 14.42
N GLU A 560 -7.20 -31.96 14.82
CA GLU A 560 -6.12 -32.28 13.88
C GLU A 560 -6.14 -33.77 13.54
N THR A 561 -6.32 -34.10 12.27
CA THR A 561 -6.41 -35.50 11.81
C THR A 561 -5.03 -36.18 11.83
N PRO A 562 -4.90 -37.39 12.40
CA PRO A 562 -3.65 -38.13 12.39
C PRO A 562 -3.11 -38.41 10.98
N GLY A 563 -1.80 -38.31 10.80
CA GLY A 563 -1.12 -38.49 9.50
C GLY A 563 -1.11 -37.27 8.57
N SER A 564 -1.78 -36.17 8.91
CA SER A 564 -1.89 -34.98 8.04
C SER A 564 -0.66 -34.06 8.00
N THR A 565 0.23 -34.13 9.00
CA THR A 565 1.27 -33.12 9.27
C THR A 565 2.71 -33.65 9.29
N GLY A 566 2.93 -34.91 8.90
CA GLY A 566 4.26 -35.53 8.82
C GLY A 566 4.92 -35.79 10.19
N GLU A 567 6.22 -36.12 10.18
CA GLU A 567 6.97 -36.53 11.38
C GLU A 567 7.15 -35.42 12.45
N TRP A 568 6.96 -34.16 12.05
CA TRP A 568 7.02 -32.96 12.91
C TRP A 568 5.63 -32.49 13.34
N GLY A 569 4.57 -33.21 12.93
CA GLY A 569 3.19 -32.92 13.26
C GLY A 569 2.80 -33.28 14.69
N VAL A 570 1.54 -33.04 15.04
CA VAL A 570 1.04 -33.31 16.40
C VAL A 570 0.83 -34.80 16.67
N TRP A 571 0.75 -35.61 15.61
CA TRP A 571 0.55 -37.05 15.66
C TRP A 571 1.78 -37.81 15.16
N LYS A 572 2.51 -38.43 16.09
CA LYS A 572 3.57 -39.37 15.75
C LYS A 572 2.97 -40.69 15.26
N ASP A 573 3.26 -41.08 14.03
CA ASP A 573 2.97 -42.42 13.53
C ASP A 573 3.79 -43.47 14.29
N LEU A 574 3.13 -44.54 14.74
CA LEU A 574 3.71 -45.69 15.42
C LEU A 574 3.73 -46.95 14.53
N GLY A 575 3.21 -46.86 13.30
CA GLY A 575 3.17 -47.92 12.31
C GLY A 575 1.76 -48.44 12.00
N ALA A 576 1.70 -49.23 10.93
CA ALA A 576 0.46 -49.80 10.40
C ALA A 576 -0.22 -50.80 11.35
N CYS A 577 -1.55 -50.85 11.29
CA CYS A 577 -2.45 -51.74 12.02
C CYS A 577 -3.87 -51.78 11.41
#